data_AF-A0A9P1JXC5-F1
#
_entry.id   AF-A0A9P1JXC5-F1
#
_cell.length_a   1.000
_cell.length_b   1.000
_cell.length_c   1.000
_cell.angle_alpha   90.00
_cell.angle_beta   90.00
_cell.angle_gamma   90.00
#
_symmetry.space_group_name_H-M   'P 1'
#
loop_
_entity.id
_entity.type
_entity.pdbx_description
1 polymer ?
#
loop_
_entity_poly.entity_id
_entity_poly.type
_entity_poly.pdbx_seq_one_letter_code
_entity_poly.pdbx_strand_id
1 'polypeptide(L)'
;MSRFFGQIRQAGYVVDDIEAAMDYWSRTLGIGPWFYNERVPIRNYTYRGERYEVHNSVALANSGPLQMELIQTRNDAPSMYRDFLKAGRTGLQHVAYWTENYDADLERLTGQGFKPVMSGEVGEKGRFVYFDTEYHPRYGDRAVGGRRAEGQDVRPDPQRLPRLGRPRSGPALPRPQPAVSPAMRSDRFEATYLIETPLDPAKVAEVMAGEQSCGTFTRVHGETDDLRARARAVVERVEELEPAASPSLPNTWLERQKRPGPWRRARVAISFPTGNVGANLPTLAATVAGNLFDLGEVTGLRLDSVRLPAAYRKGFDTPRHGVAGTRRVTGVERGALVGSIIKPNLGLSAEETGELVGTLCAAGLDFIKDDEICADPIHAPLAQRVPAVMDRVRRHQDRTGKHVMVAFNISDETDAMRRHADLVEREGGSCVMVSLNWCGFSAVQTLRRHSGLVLHGHRNGFGALSRHPSLGIGFDAYQTLWRLAGVDHMHVHGLQGKFAQPDAEVIDGAKSCLAPLAEGCDDTVMPAFSSGQWAGTVPVTWDAVGTDDLLFMSGGGIMAHPDGPAAGVTSIRQAWEAVREGVTLPDAAATRPELKRALEFFGAGK
;
A
#
# COMPACT_ATOMS: atom_id res chain seq x y z
N MET A 1 16.69 23.24 13.72
CA MET A 1 17.18 22.87 12.36
C MET A 1 16.03 22.63 11.39
N SER A 2 15.40 21.45 11.31
CA SER A 2 14.41 21.15 10.24
C SER A 2 13.25 22.15 10.11
N ARG A 3 12.75 22.70 11.23
CA ARG A 3 11.76 23.81 11.25
C ARG A 3 12.19 25.09 10.50
N PHE A 4 13.50 25.28 10.29
CA PHE A 4 14.08 26.50 9.69
C PHE A 4 14.75 26.24 8.33
N PHE A 5 15.32 25.05 8.12
CA PHE A 5 16.09 24.68 6.91
C PHE A 5 15.45 23.53 6.11
N GLY A 6 14.22 23.13 6.44
CA GLY A 6 13.52 22.04 5.78
C GLY A 6 14.12 20.66 6.07
N GLN A 7 14.23 19.83 5.02
CA GLN A 7 14.69 18.44 5.12
C GLN A 7 16.21 18.35 5.34
N ILE A 8 16.66 17.28 5.98
CA ILE A 8 18.08 16.90 5.94
C ILE A 8 18.41 16.54 4.49
N ARG A 9 19.43 17.16 3.93
CA ARG A 9 19.87 17.00 2.54
C ARG A 9 21.14 16.18 2.39
N GLN A 10 21.98 16.12 3.41
CA GLN A 10 23.23 15.37 3.40
C GLN A 10 23.48 14.69 4.77
N ALA A 11 24.18 13.56 4.77
CA ALA A 11 24.63 12.84 5.96
C ALA A 11 26.12 12.48 5.82
N GLY A 12 26.95 13.08 6.67
CA GLY A 12 28.41 12.99 6.61
C GLY A 12 28.99 11.99 7.59
N TYR A 13 29.77 11.05 7.07
CA TYR A 13 30.42 9.96 7.80
C TYR A 13 31.94 10.17 7.76
N VAL A 14 32.58 10.09 8.92
CA VAL A 14 34.05 10.15 9.02
C VAL A 14 34.60 8.73 9.10
N VAL A 15 35.61 8.46 8.27
CA VAL A 15 36.19 7.14 8.02
C VAL A 15 37.71 7.20 8.00
N ASP A 16 38.36 6.14 8.48
CA ASP A 16 39.83 6.03 8.55
C ASP A 16 40.47 5.75 7.18
N ASP A 17 39.72 5.14 6.26
CA ASP A 17 40.09 4.81 4.89
C ASP A 17 38.89 5.07 3.97
N ILE A 18 38.96 6.13 3.17
CA ILE A 18 37.86 6.54 2.28
C ILE A 18 37.77 5.67 1.03
N GLU A 19 38.90 5.16 0.53
CA GLU A 19 38.93 4.21 -0.59
C GLU A 19 38.19 2.91 -0.24
N ALA A 20 38.51 2.31 0.91
CA ALA A 20 37.84 1.11 1.42
C ALA A 20 36.38 1.37 1.80
N ALA A 21 36.06 2.55 2.35
CA ALA A 21 34.69 2.93 2.66
C ALA A 21 33.84 3.11 1.40
N MET A 22 34.34 3.83 0.38
CA MET A 22 33.65 3.95 -0.92
C MET A 22 33.35 2.59 -1.54
N ASP A 23 34.30 1.64 -1.48
CA ASP A 23 34.12 0.30 -2.03
C ASP A 23 33.09 -0.53 -1.24
N TYR A 24 33.21 -0.57 0.10
CA TYR A 24 32.24 -1.26 0.96
C TYR A 24 30.82 -0.72 0.79
N TRP A 25 30.66 0.61 0.79
CA TRP A 25 29.35 1.25 0.66
C TRP A 25 28.72 0.99 -0.69
N SER A 26 29.51 1.06 -1.77
CA SER A 26 29.02 0.76 -3.13
C SER A 26 28.56 -0.69 -3.23
N ARG A 27 29.42 -1.65 -2.86
CA ARG A 27 29.20 -3.08 -3.10
C ARG A 27 28.32 -3.80 -2.08
N THR A 28 28.14 -3.22 -0.88
CA THR A 28 27.44 -3.88 0.24
C THR A 28 26.15 -3.17 0.62
N LEU A 29 26.14 -1.83 0.58
CA LEU A 29 24.96 -1.02 0.91
C LEU A 29 24.20 -0.55 -0.34
N GLY A 30 24.78 -0.73 -1.54
CA GLY A 30 24.27 -0.14 -2.77
C GLY A 30 24.34 1.40 -2.77
N ILE A 31 25.07 2.01 -1.83
CA ILE A 31 25.24 3.45 -1.73
C ILE A 31 26.52 3.80 -2.48
N GLY A 32 26.32 4.36 -3.67
CA GLY A 32 27.37 4.67 -4.62
C GLY A 32 26.76 5.33 -5.84
N PRO A 33 27.57 5.76 -6.81
CA PRO A 33 29.02 5.75 -6.84
C PRO A 33 29.51 6.89 -5.97
N TRP A 34 30.78 7.23 -6.13
CA TRP A 34 31.36 8.33 -5.39
C TRP A 34 31.95 9.32 -6.37
N PHE A 35 31.37 10.53 -6.43
CA PHE A 35 32.11 11.68 -6.89
C PHE A 35 33.21 11.93 -5.87
N TYR A 36 34.41 11.41 -6.18
CA TYR A 36 35.54 11.42 -5.27
C TYR A 36 36.46 12.61 -5.56
N ASN A 37 36.79 13.34 -4.51
CA ASN A 37 37.79 14.38 -4.53
C ASN A 37 38.84 14.07 -3.45
N GLU A 38 40.01 13.60 -3.88
CA GLU A 38 41.15 13.28 -3.03
C GLU A 38 41.62 14.48 -2.19
N ARG A 39 41.49 15.71 -2.72
CA ARG A 39 41.91 16.93 -2.03
C ARG A 39 40.92 18.07 -2.28
N VAL A 40 39.94 18.20 -1.38
CA VAL A 40 38.96 19.29 -1.44
C VAL A 40 39.68 20.66 -1.34
N PRO A 41 39.44 21.61 -2.26
CA PRO A 41 40.10 22.92 -2.27
C PRO A 41 39.44 23.88 -1.26
N ILE A 42 39.55 23.55 0.03
CA ILE A 42 38.95 24.33 1.13
C ILE A 42 39.72 25.64 1.30
N ARG A 43 39.00 26.77 1.34
CA ARG A 43 39.52 28.12 1.61
C ARG A 43 38.97 28.68 2.92
N ASN A 44 39.62 29.71 3.44
CA ASN A 44 39.23 30.45 4.66
C ASN A 44 38.86 29.56 5.86
N TYR A 45 39.50 28.40 5.97
CA TYR A 45 39.16 27.40 6.97
C TYR A 45 39.49 27.88 8.39
N THR A 46 38.53 27.73 9.30
CA THR A 46 38.74 27.96 10.72
C THR A 46 38.25 26.80 11.58
N TYR A 47 38.93 26.57 12.70
CA TYR A 47 38.47 25.70 13.77
C TYR A 47 38.66 26.40 15.12
N ARG A 48 37.58 26.51 15.90
CA ARG A 48 37.52 27.22 17.20
C ARG A 48 38.05 28.67 17.18
N GLY A 49 38.01 29.33 16.03
CA GLY A 49 38.47 30.71 15.83
C GLY A 49 39.88 30.85 15.26
N GLU A 50 40.69 29.79 15.25
CA GLU A 50 42.02 29.77 14.63
C GLU A 50 41.96 29.27 13.18
N ARG A 51 42.92 29.70 12.35
CA ARG A 51 43.06 29.31 10.92
C ARG A 51 44.03 28.14 10.77
N TYR A 52 43.68 27.17 9.94
CA TYR A 52 44.52 26.01 9.64
C TYR A 52 44.43 25.58 8.17
N GLU A 53 45.49 24.97 7.64
CA GLU A 53 45.44 24.29 6.34
C GLU A 53 45.04 22.82 6.52
N VAL A 54 43.80 22.50 6.18
CA VAL A 54 43.26 21.13 6.19
C VAL A 54 43.52 20.41 4.87
N HIS A 55 43.85 19.12 4.95
CA HIS A 55 43.84 18.20 3.83
C HIS A 55 42.77 17.14 4.10
N ASN A 56 41.63 17.25 3.42
CA ASN A 56 40.53 16.30 3.52
C ASN A 56 40.25 15.70 2.13
N SER A 57 40.09 14.38 2.10
CA SER A 57 39.47 13.68 0.97
C SER A 57 37.98 13.53 1.25
N VAL A 58 37.14 13.75 0.23
CA VAL A 58 35.69 13.67 0.34
C VAL A 58 35.12 12.88 -0.83
N ALA A 59 34.13 12.04 -0.53
CA ALA A 59 33.42 11.22 -1.48
C ALA A 59 31.92 11.48 -1.36
N LEU A 60 31.25 11.77 -2.48
CA LEU A 60 29.85 12.16 -2.54
C LEU A 60 28.98 11.18 -3.35
N ALA A 61 27.87 10.71 -2.77
CA ALA A 61 26.89 9.80 -3.39
C ALA A 61 25.45 10.23 -3.07
N ASN A 62 24.45 9.78 -3.85
CA ASN A 62 23.04 9.92 -3.48
C ASN A 62 22.41 8.58 -3.08
N SER A 63 21.58 8.60 -2.03
CA SER A 63 20.70 7.51 -1.63
C SER A 63 19.26 8.01 -1.62
N GLY A 64 18.69 8.22 -2.81
CA GLY A 64 17.42 8.94 -2.98
C GLY A 64 17.61 10.44 -2.75
N PRO A 65 16.72 11.13 -2.02
CA PRO A 65 16.79 12.59 -1.80
C PRO A 65 17.85 13.03 -0.77
N LEU A 66 18.63 12.10 -0.23
CA LEU A 66 19.69 12.32 0.75
C LEU A 66 21.05 12.05 0.12
N GLN A 67 21.95 13.05 0.12
CA GLN A 67 23.35 12.81 -0.15
C GLN A 67 24.01 12.08 1.03
N MET A 68 24.82 11.08 0.72
CA MET A 68 25.80 10.51 1.63
C MET A 68 27.18 11.12 1.31
N GLU A 69 27.87 11.61 2.35
CA GLU A 69 29.22 12.17 2.25
C GLU A 69 30.16 11.31 3.11
N LEU A 70 31.23 10.76 2.53
CA LEU A 70 32.32 10.14 3.30
C LEU A 70 33.49 11.12 3.37
N ILE A 71 34.18 11.16 4.51
CA ILE A 71 35.27 12.11 4.78
C ILE A 71 36.44 11.39 5.45
N GLN A 72 37.65 11.60 4.94
CA GLN A 72 38.89 11.22 5.61
C GLN A 72 39.80 12.44 5.77
N THR A 73 40.29 12.65 6.99
CA THR A 73 41.36 13.62 7.28
C THR A 73 42.70 13.04 6.85
N ARG A 74 43.35 13.66 5.87
CA ARG A 74 44.68 13.28 5.35
C ARG A 74 45.83 14.09 5.99
N ASN A 75 45.54 14.98 6.95
CA ASN A 75 46.53 15.59 7.84
C ASN A 75 45.97 15.81 9.25
N ASP A 76 46.85 16.07 10.22
CA ASP A 76 46.52 16.23 11.65
C ASP A 76 45.87 17.59 12.01
N ALA A 77 45.52 18.40 11.01
CA ALA A 77 45.00 19.75 11.19
C ALA A 77 43.71 19.76 12.05
N PRO A 78 43.56 20.69 13.02
CA PRO A 78 42.40 20.74 13.90
C PRO A 78 41.07 20.83 13.14
N SER A 79 40.18 19.88 13.40
CA SER A 79 38.88 19.76 12.76
C SER A 79 37.91 18.93 13.62
N MET A 80 36.60 19.11 13.42
CA MET A 80 35.58 18.27 14.06
C MET A 80 35.60 16.81 13.56
N TYR A 81 36.22 16.52 12.42
CA TYR A 81 36.40 15.16 11.92
C TYR A 81 37.55 14.46 12.67
N ARG A 82 38.71 15.13 12.78
CA ARG A 82 39.87 14.65 13.54
C ARG A 82 39.53 14.43 15.01
N ASP A 83 38.80 15.36 15.61
CA ASP A 83 38.43 15.27 17.04
C ASP A 83 37.32 14.22 17.29
N PHE A 84 36.55 13.85 16.27
CA PHE A 84 35.63 12.70 16.31
C PHE A 84 36.39 11.37 16.27
N LEU A 85 37.35 11.21 15.34
CA LEU A 85 38.22 10.03 15.27
C LEU A 85 39.08 9.87 16.54
N LYS A 86 39.69 10.96 17.04
CA LYS A 86 40.49 10.95 18.28
C LYS A 86 39.66 10.69 19.54
N ALA A 87 38.34 10.79 19.47
CA ALA A 87 37.41 10.33 20.52
C ALA A 87 36.99 8.85 20.37
N GLY A 88 37.63 8.09 19.48
CA GLY A 88 37.33 6.66 19.24
C GLY A 88 36.01 6.42 18.53
N ARG A 89 35.53 7.38 17.72
CA ARG A 89 34.23 7.32 17.03
C ARG A 89 34.42 7.16 15.53
N THR A 90 33.57 6.34 14.91
CA THR A 90 33.55 6.04 13.48
C THR A 90 32.12 6.14 12.94
N GLY A 91 31.96 6.46 11.66
CA GLY A 91 30.65 6.50 11.01
C GLY A 91 29.99 7.88 11.04
N LEU A 92 28.66 7.95 11.20
CA LEU A 92 27.88 9.18 11.07
C LEU A 92 28.36 10.25 12.06
N GLN A 93 28.97 11.31 11.54
CA GLN A 93 29.51 12.42 12.33
C GLN A 93 28.62 13.66 12.27
N HIS A 94 27.88 13.85 11.16
CA HIS A 94 26.95 14.97 11.02
C HIS A 94 25.78 14.72 10.07
N VAL A 95 24.72 15.52 10.24
CA VAL A 95 23.62 15.68 9.27
C VAL A 95 23.58 17.13 8.78
N ALA A 96 23.02 17.36 7.60
CA ALA A 96 23.27 18.58 6.85
C ALA A 96 22.01 19.14 6.17
N TYR A 97 21.91 20.46 6.06
CA TYR A 97 20.76 21.21 5.54
C TYR A 97 21.25 22.37 4.66
N TRP A 98 20.74 22.50 3.44
CA TRP A 98 21.13 23.58 2.53
C TRP A 98 20.43 24.89 2.91
N THR A 99 21.07 26.04 2.66
CA THR A 99 20.53 27.37 2.91
C THR A 99 20.75 28.28 1.71
N GLU A 100 19.74 29.07 1.37
CA GLU A 100 19.78 30.11 0.34
C GLU A 100 20.20 31.48 0.91
N ASN A 101 20.27 31.63 2.24
CA ASN A 101 20.58 32.87 2.95
C ASN A 101 21.49 32.61 4.17
N TYR A 102 22.71 32.15 3.89
CA TYR A 102 23.70 31.72 4.86
C TYR A 102 23.92 32.69 6.03
N ASP A 103 24.04 34.00 5.78
CA ASP A 103 24.40 34.96 6.83
C ASP A 103 23.24 35.21 7.80
N ALA A 104 22.02 35.40 7.30
CA ALA A 104 20.83 35.57 8.13
C ALA A 104 20.44 34.28 8.88
N ASP A 105 20.83 33.11 8.36
CA ASP A 105 20.64 31.82 9.00
C ASP A 105 21.72 31.54 10.07
N LEU A 106 22.97 31.94 9.83
CA LEU A 106 24.06 31.91 10.80
C LEU A 106 23.77 32.84 11.98
N GLU A 107 23.33 34.07 11.72
CA GLU A 107 22.88 35.02 12.75
C GLU A 107 21.75 34.41 13.58
N ARG A 108 20.70 33.88 12.94
CA ARG A 108 19.56 33.24 13.62
C ARG A 108 19.98 32.06 14.51
N LEU A 109 20.95 31.25 14.10
CA LEU A 109 21.46 30.14 14.90
C LEU A 109 22.34 30.62 16.06
N THR A 110 23.24 31.59 15.84
CA THR A 110 24.03 32.18 16.93
C THR A 110 23.17 32.89 17.97
N GLY A 111 22.11 33.60 17.55
CA GLY A 111 21.11 34.20 18.44
C GLY A 111 20.25 33.17 19.20
N GLN A 112 20.19 31.92 18.72
CA GLN A 112 19.61 30.77 19.43
C GLN A 112 20.65 29.99 20.28
N GLY A 113 21.87 30.52 20.43
CA GLY A 113 22.92 29.93 21.26
C GLY A 113 23.75 28.82 20.60
N PHE A 114 23.54 28.52 19.32
CA PHE A 114 24.38 27.57 18.58
C PHE A 114 25.76 28.20 18.33
N LYS A 115 26.83 27.56 18.78
CA LYS A 115 28.20 28.10 18.69
C LYS A 115 28.91 27.57 17.43
N PRO A 116 29.39 28.41 16.50
CA PRO A 116 30.23 27.97 15.39
C PRO A 116 31.55 27.35 15.92
N VAL A 117 31.93 26.19 15.38
CA VAL A 117 33.15 25.46 15.78
C VAL A 117 34.09 25.23 14.61
N MET A 118 33.57 25.04 13.40
CA MET A 118 34.37 24.77 12.20
C MET A 118 33.69 25.42 10.99
N SER A 119 34.43 26.14 10.16
CA SER A 119 33.88 26.80 8.96
C SER A 119 34.88 26.89 7.83
N GLY A 120 34.40 27.15 6.62
CA GLY A 120 35.25 27.37 5.44
C GLY A 120 34.45 27.53 4.16
N GLU A 121 35.18 27.60 3.05
CA GLU A 121 34.66 27.82 1.70
C GLU A 121 35.10 26.70 0.75
N VAL A 122 34.23 26.29 -0.17
CA VAL A 122 34.52 25.33 -1.24
C VAL A 122 33.91 25.83 -2.55
N GLY A 123 34.72 25.90 -3.62
CA GLY A 123 34.32 26.53 -4.88
C GLY A 123 34.14 28.05 -4.76
N GLU A 124 33.36 28.65 -5.66
CA GLU A 124 33.15 30.12 -5.70
C GLU A 124 32.00 30.60 -4.80
N LYS A 125 31.11 29.69 -4.34
CA LYS A 125 29.88 30.05 -3.62
C LYS A 125 29.53 29.15 -2.43
N GLY A 126 30.13 27.96 -2.31
CA GLY A 126 29.86 27.04 -1.20
C GLY A 126 30.50 27.55 0.09
N ARG A 127 29.68 28.02 1.04
CA ARG A 127 30.11 28.37 2.40
C ARG A 127 29.56 27.36 3.38
N PHE A 128 30.39 26.85 4.28
CA PHE A 128 29.96 25.90 5.31
C PHE A 128 30.33 26.36 6.71
N VAL A 129 29.44 26.05 7.66
CA VAL A 129 29.65 26.22 9.11
C VAL A 129 29.05 25.04 9.86
N TYR A 130 29.82 24.50 10.79
CA TYR A 130 29.42 23.50 11.77
C TYR A 130 29.27 24.16 13.13
N PHE A 131 28.19 23.80 13.83
CA PHE A 131 27.91 24.27 15.18
C PHE A 131 28.18 23.19 16.23
N ASP A 132 28.54 23.61 17.45
CA ASP A 132 28.62 22.75 18.62
C ASP A 132 27.21 22.27 19.02
N THR A 133 26.91 20.97 18.87
CA THR A 133 25.64 20.40 19.34
C THR A 133 25.82 19.00 19.94
N GLU A 134 25.80 18.89 21.28
CA GLU A 134 25.79 17.62 22.03
C GLU A 134 24.43 16.90 21.98
N TYR A 135 23.89 16.67 20.77
CA TYR A 135 22.61 15.98 20.55
C TYR A 135 22.73 14.88 19.50
N HIS A 136 23.57 13.89 19.79
CA HIS A 136 23.53 12.59 19.12
C HIS A 136 22.44 11.71 19.78
N PRO A 137 21.55 11.03 19.03
CA PRO A 137 20.58 10.10 19.59
C PRO A 137 21.28 8.79 20.02
N ARG A 138 21.86 8.78 21.22
CA ARG A 138 22.31 7.56 21.91
C ARG A 138 21.80 7.57 23.35
N TYR A 139 21.24 6.46 23.80
CA TYR A 139 21.20 6.18 25.24
C TYR A 139 22.64 5.91 25.69
N GLY A 140 23.16 6.71 26.61
CA GLY A 140 24.50 6.56 27.18
C GLY A 140 25.57 7.49 26.58
N ASP A 141 25.98 8.45 27.41
CA ASP A 141 27.22 9.26 27.39
C ASP A 141 27.54 10.21 26.22
N ARG A 142 28.34 11.23 26.59
CA ARG A 142 28.45 12.52 25.88
C ARG A 142 29.25 12.45 24.58
N ALA A 143 28.69 13.03 23.52
CA ALA A 143 29.33 13.11 22.21
C ALA A 143 29.00 14.40 21.44
N VAL A 144 30.00 15.29 21.31
CA VAL A 144 29.99 16.47 20.43
C VAL A 144 29.97 16.05 18.95
N GLY A 145 29.10 16.67 18.15
CA GLY A 145 29.03 16.55 16.69
C GLY A 145 28.31 17.75 16.03
N GLY A 146 28.73 18.13 14.82
CA GLY A 146 28.23 19.32 14.11
C GLY A 146 27.27 19.00 12.95
N ARG A 147 27.00 19.97 12.06
CA ARG A 147 26.03 19.89 10.92
C ARG A 147 26.51 20.70 9.70
N ARG A 148 26.19 20.32 8.44
CA ARG A 148 26.73 20.93 7.17
C ARG A 148 25.72 21.05 5.99
N ALA A 149 26.16 20.91 4.71
CA ALA A 149 25.39 21.05 3.44
C ALA A 149 26.19 20.68 2.13
N GLU A 150 25.68 19.81 1.22
CA GLU A 150 25.63 19.87 -0.30
C GLU A 150 25.27 18.49 -1.00
N GLY A 151 25.55 18.22 -2.31
CA GLY A 151 25.05 17.10 -3.20
C GLY A 151 26.06 16.68 -4.35
N GLN A 152 26.01 15.63 -5.24
CA GLN A 152 25.20 14.40 -5.65
C GLN A 152 26.17 13.33 -6.34
N ASP A 153 25.94 12.20 -7.10
CA ASP A 153 24.81 11.34 -7.62
C ASP A 153 25.22 9.91 -8.23
N VAL A 154 24.26 9.02 -8.63
CA VAL A 154 24.18 7.58 -9.18
C VAL A 154 25.22 6.99 -10.24
N ARG A 155 25.63 5.68 -10.41
CA ARG A 155 25.78 4.35 -9.64
C ARG A 155 26.61 3.24 -10.42
N PRO A 156 27.41 2.35 -9.76
CA PRO A 156 27.47 0.87 -10.09
C PRO A 156 27.59 -0.09 -8.85
N ASP A 157 27.90 -1.41 -9.02
CA ASP A 157 27.73 -2.49 -7.98
C ASP A 157 28.77 -3.72 -8.01
N PRO A 158 28.55 -5.06 -7.72
CA PRO A 158 29.44 -5.86 -6.82
C PRO A 158 29.89 -7.31 -7.27
N GLN A 159 30.49 -8.13 -6.36
CA GLN A 159 30.69 -9.64 -6.31
C GLN A 159 31.65 -10.05 -5.13
N ARG A 160 31.86 -11.29 -4.58
CA ARG A 160 31.47 -12.74 -4.69
C ARG A 160 31.66 -13.41 -3.28
N LEU A 161 30.84 -14.38 -2.78
CA LEU A 161 30.82 -15.88 -2.85
C LEU A 161 32.08 -16.66 -2.35
N PRO A 162 32.02 -17.92 -1.79
CA PRO A 162 30.92 -18.96 -1.77
C PRO A 162 30.60 -19.63 -0.37
N ARG A 163 29.38 -20.15 -0.06
CA ARG A 163 28.68 -21.48 -0.22
C ARG A 163 29.10 -22.74 0.60
N LEU A 164 28.11 -23.34 1.31
CA LEU A 164 27.72 -24.79 1.43
C LEU A 164 26.36 -24.88 2.23
N GLY A 165 25.66 -25.98 2.56
CA GLY A 165 25.77 -27.46 2.39
C GLY A 165 24.44 -28.20 2.75
N ARG A 166 24.39 -29.56 2.80
CA ARG A 166 23.21 -30.48 3.07
C ARG A 166 23.72 -31.94 3.37
N PRO A 167 22.93 -33.06 3.64
CA PRO A 167 21.49 -33.36 3.37
C PRO A 167 20.66 -34.28 4.37
N ARG A 168 19.31 -34.37 4.13
CA ARG A 168 18.28 -35.49 4.13
C ARG A 168 18.37 -36.75 5.07
N SER A 169 17.31 -37.52 5.41
CA SER A 169 15.91 -37.82 4.91
C SER A 169 14.86 -37.88 6.07
N GLY A 170 13.60 -38.40 6.05
CA GLY A 170 12.66 -39.10 5.10
C GLY A 170 12.62 -40.66 5.27
N PRO A 171 11.49 -41.42 5.11
CA PRO A 171 10.12 -41.10 4.60
C PRO A 171 8.89 -41.66 5.41
N ALA A 172 7.66 -41.56 4.86
CA ALA A 172 6.42 -42.26 5.31
C ALA A 172 5.46 -42.59 4.12
N LEU A 173 4.45 -43.46 4.31
CA LEU A 173 3.56 -43.99 3.25
C LEU A 173 2.13 -43.37 3.23
N PRO A 174 1.38 -43.45 2.10
CA PRO A 174 0.32 -42.47 1.78
C PRO A 174 -1.13 -42.91 2.04
N ARG A 175 -2.05 -41.94 1.94
CA ARG A 175 -3.50 -42.10 1.70
C ARG A 175 -3.85 -41.55 0.29
N PRO A 176 -4.95 -41.99 -0.35
CA PRO A 176 -5.31 -41.56 -1.71
C PRO A 176 -5.69 -40.07 -1.77
N GLN A 177 -5.40 -39.44 -2.91
CA GLN A 177 -5.70 -38.03 -3.19
C GLN A 177 -6.78 -37.89 -4.28
N PRO A 178 -7.59 -36.81 -4.28
CA PRO A 178 -8.38 -36.40 -5.43
C PRO A 178 -7.45 -35.92 -6.57
N ALA A 179 -8.01 -35.71 -7.78
CA ALA A 179 -7.23 -35.33 -8.96
C ALA A 179 -6.43 -34.03 -8.75
N VAL A 180 -5.10 -34.14 -8.81
CA VAL A 180 -4.16 -33.04 -8.53
C VAL A 180 -3.93 -32.22 -9.79
N SER A 181 -4.42 -30.98 -9.83
CA SER A 181 -3.93 -29.95 -10.76
C SER A 181 -2.41 -29.79 -10.58
N PRO A 182 -1.61 -29.69 -11.66
CA PRO A 182 -0.16 -29.63 -11.55
C PRO A 182 0.28 -28.45 -10.68
N ALA A 183 1.17 -28.72 -9.72
CA ALA A 183 1.62 -27.73 -8.76
C ALA A 183 2.27 -26.52 -9.46
N MET A 184 1.82 -25.31 -9.12
CA MET A 184 2.31 -24.08 -9.74
C MET A 184 3.81 -23.94 -9.52
N ARG A 185 4.56 -23.71 -10.61
CA ARG A 185 6.01 -23.53 -10.54
C ARG A 185 6.34 -22.28 -9.73
N SER A 186 7.33 -22.38 -8.83
CA SER A 186 7.73 -21.26 -7.96
C SER A 186 8.30 -20.04 -8.70
N ASP A 187 8.68 -20.20 -9.97
CA ASP A 187 9.27 -19.17 -10.83
C ASP A 187 8.26 -18.51 -11.80
N ARG A 188 6.98 -18.87 -11.75
CA ARG A 188 5.94 -18.31 -12.63
C ARG A 188 4.65 -17.98 -11.88
N PHE A 189 4.01 -16.87 -12.23
CA PHE A 189 2.61 -16.58 -11.86
C PHE A 189 1.69 -16.81 -13.05
N GLU A 190 0.40 -17.02 -12.83
CA GLU A 190 -0.60 -17.21 -13.91
C GLU A 190 -1.65 -16.10 -13.86
N ALA A 191 -2.04 -15.58 -15.01
CA ALA A 191 -3.22 -14.75 -15.18
C ALA A 191 -4.25 -15.48 -16.06
N THR A 192 -5.53 -15.40 -15.69
CA THR A 192 -6.64 -15.96 -16.47
C THR A 192 -7.53 -14.84 -17.02
N TYR A 193 -7.86 -14.94 -18.30
CA TYR A 193 -8.58 -13.94 -19.08
C TYR A 193 -9.85 -14.52 -19.69
N LEU A 194 -10.88 -13.70 -19.82
CA LEU A 194 -11.94 -13.87 -20.82
C LEU A 194 -11.58 -12.99 -22.03
N ILE A 195 -11.53 -13.57 -23.23
CA ILE A 195 -11.35 -12.85 -24.49
C ILE A 195 -12.51 -13.08 -25.46
N GLU A 196 -12.71 -12.14 -26.37
CA GLU A 196 -13.61 -12.23 -27.52
C GLU A 196 -12.86 -11.77 -28.78
N THR A 197 -12.96 -12.54 -29.87
CA THR A 197 -12.26 -12.25 -31.13
C THR A 197 -12.91 -12.94 -32.34
N PRO A 198 -12.94 -12.32 -33.54
CA PRO A 198 -13.29 -12.99 -34.80
C PRO A 198 -12.11 -13.73 -35.45
N LEU A 199 -10.99 -13.91 -34.72
CA LEU A 199 -9.80 -14.62 -35.17
C LEU A 199 -9.76 -16.06 -34.61
N ASP A 200 -8.57 -16.56 -34.33
CA ASP A 200 -8.32 -17.85 -33.70
C ASP A 200 -7.89 -17.60 -32.24
N PRO A 201 -8.72 -17.93 -31.23
CA PRO A 201 -8.43 -17.62 -29.83
C PRO A 201 -7.09 -18.14 -29.35
N ALA A 202 -6.61 -19.29 -29.86
CA ALA A 202 -5.30 -19.83 -29.50
C ALA A 202 -4.14 -19.00 -30.07
N LYS A 203 -4.31 -18.43 -31.27
CA LYS A 203 -3.32 -17.51 -31.86
C LYS A 203 -3.33 -16.15 -31.18
N VAL A 204 -4.52 -15.64 -30.80
CA VAL A 204 -4.65 -14.39 -30.04
C VAL A 204 -4.01 -14.55 -28.64
N ALA A 205 -4.20 -15.68 -27.98
CA ALA A 205 -3.51 -16.00 -26.72
C ALA A 205 -1.98 -15.95 -26.84
N GLU A 206 -1.39 -16.44 -27.95
CA GLU A 206 0.05 -16.35 -28.21
C GLU A 206 0.54 -14.94 -28.61
N VAL A 207 -0.35 -14.07 -29.13
CA VAL A 207 -0.06 -12.63 -29.28
C VAL A 207 -0.06 -11.94 -27.92
N MET A 208 -1.06 -12.20 -27.07
CA MET A 208 -1.12 -11.69 -25.69
C MET A 208 0.11 -12.10 -24.87
N ALA A 209 0.51 -13.38 -24.96
CA ALA A 209 1.73 -13.89 -24.34
C ALA A 209 3.01 -13.31 -24.97
N GLY A 210 2.94 -12.81 -26.20
CA GLY A 210 4.05 -12.17 -26.91
C GLY A 210 4.34 -10.77 -26.43
N GLU A 211 3.40 -9.85 -26.65
CA GLU A 211 3.56 -8.43 -26.38
C GLU A 211 3.79 -8.16 -24.87
N GLN A 212 3.15 -8.94 -23.99
CA GLN A 212 3.33 -8.83 -22.54
C GLN A 212 4.54 -9.62 -21.99
N SER A 213 5.50 -10.03 -22.85
CA SER A 213 6.74 -10.66 -22.38
C SER A 213 8.00 -10.28 -23.16
N CYS A 214 8.35 -11.02 -24.22
CA CYS A 214 9.65 -10.90 -24.86
C CYS A 214 9.69 -11.29 -26.35
N GLY A 215 8.53 -11.43 -27.01
CA GLY A 215 8.48 -11.92 -28.40
C GLY A 215 7.35 -11.28 -29.18
N THR A 216 7.73 -10.33 -30.03
CA THR A 216 6.88 -9.63 -31.00
C THR A 216 6.37 -10.55 -32.11
N PHE A 217 5.36 -10.11 -32.87
CA PHE A 217 4.77 -10.83 -34.02
C PHE A 217 5.78 -11.42 -35.03
N THR A 218 6.97 -10.83 -35.16
CA THR A 218 8.12 -11.37 -35.89
C THR A 218 9.35 -11.33 -34.97
N ARG A 219 10.24 -12.33 -35.05
CA ARG A 219 11.49 -12.33 -34.27
C ARG A 219 12.31 -11.08 -34.56
N VAL A 220 12.61 -10.29 -33.52
CA VAL A 220 13.48 -9.11 -33.63
C VAL A 220 14.95 -9.47 -33.44
N HIS A 221 15.84 -8.63 -33.97
CA HIS A 221 17.29 -8.80 -33.88
C HIS A 221 17.78 -8.68 -32.42
N GLY A 222 17.91 -9.82 -31.76
CA GLY A 222 18.26 -9.95 -30.33
C GLY A 222 17.44 -11.02 -29.59
N GLU A 223 16.33 -11.50 -30.16
CA GLU A 223 15.47 -12.54 -29.58
C GLU A 223 16.08 -13.95 -29.71
N THR A 224 17.17 -14.18 -28.97
CA THR A 224 17.85 -15.48 -28.86
C THR A 224 16.99 -16.53 -28.16
N ASP A 225 17.19 -17.81 -28.45
CA ASP A 225 16.39 -18.87 -27.84
C ASP A 225 16.58 -18.95 -26.31
N ASP A 226 17.78 -18.64 -25.79
CA ASP A 226 18.05 -18.47 -24.35
C ASP A 226 17.30 -17.29 -23.71
N LEU A 227 16.95 -16.26 -24.49
CA LEU A 227 16.12 -15.14 -24.04
C LEU A 227 14.65 -15.58 -23.97
N ARG A 228 14.17 -16.28 -25.00
CA ARG A 228 12.81 -16.83 -25.03
C ARG A 228 12.60 -17.84 -23.91
N ALA A 229 13.55 -18.76 -23.70
CA ALA A 229 13.48 -19.80 -22.67
C ALA A 229 13.35 -19.25 -21.24
N ARG A 230 13.95 -18.08 -20.94
CA ARG A 230 13.85 -17.43 -19.61
C ARG A 230 12.71 -16.44 -19.48
N ALA A 231 12.38 -15.69 -20.55
CA ALA A 231 11.52 -14.51 -20.47
C ALA A 231 10.14 -14.68 -21.12
N ARG A 232 9.87 -15.73 -21.91
CA ARG A 232 8.59 -15.89 -22.63
C ARG A 232 7.44 -16.24 -21.66
N ALA A 233 6.33 -15.53 -21.79
CA ALA A 233 5.04 -15.96 -21.25
C ALA A 233 4.46 -17.11 -22.11
N VAL A 234 3.77 -18.04 -21.48
CA VAL A 234 3.32 -19.31 -22.09
C VAL A 234 1.82 -19.44 -21.92
N VAL A 235 1.11 -19.80 -22.99
CA VAL A 235 -0.32 -20.12 -22.93
C VAL A 235 -0.48 -21.53 -22.35
N GLU A 236 -0.97 -21.62 -21.12
CA GLU A 236 -1.14 -22.89 -20.39
C GLU A 236 -2.47 -23.58 -20.73
N ARG A 237 -3.51 -22.80 -21.08
CA ARG A 237 -4.84 -23.30 -21.46
C ARG A 237 -5.60 -22.32 -22.32
N VAL A 238 -6.33 -22.84 -23.30
CA VAL A 238 -7.38 -22.13 -24.05
C VAL A 238 -8.64 -22.99 -23.99
N GLU A 239 -9.74 -22.41 -23.53
CA GLU A 239 -11.05 -23.02 -23.37
C GLU A 239 -12.04 -22.19 -24.18
N GLU A 240 -12.49 -22.67 -25.35
CA GLU A 240 -13.49 -21.94 -26.14
C GLU A 240 -14.87 -21.98 -25.48
N LEU A 241 -15.61 -20.89 -25.63
CA LEU A 241 -16.92 -20.62 -25.05
C LEU A 241 -17.89 -20.20 -26.14
N GLU A 242 -19.19 -20.26 -25.86
CA GLU A 242 -20.25 -19.81 -26.78
C GLU A 242 -19.96 -18.41 -27.36
N PRO A 243 -19.88 -18.27 -28.70
CA PRO A 243 -19.60 -16.98 -29.35
C PRO A 243 -20.63 -15.90 -29.03
N ALA A 244 -20.20 -14.63 -29.13
CA ALA A 244 -21.13 -13.51 -29.16
C ALA A 244 -21.81 -13.39 -30.53
N ALA A 245 -23.07 -12.91 -30.54
CA ALA A 245 -23.82 -12.63 -31.76
C ALA A 245 -23.34 -11.35 -32.49
N SER A 246 -22.61 -10.49 -31.79
CA SER A 246 -22.09 -9.19 -32.23
C SER A 246 -20.86 -8.85 -31.40
N PRO A 247 -19.94 -7.98 -31.88
CA PRO A 247 -18.81 -7.54 -31.07
C PRO A 247 -19.25 -6.89 -29.75
N SER A 248 -18.60 -7.27 -28.65
CA SER A 248 -18.75 -6.64 -27.33
C SER A 248 -18.23 -5.21 -27.29
N LEU A 249 -17.17 -4.91 -28.04
CA LEU A 249 -16.50 -3.60 -28.11
C LEU A 249 -16.23 -3.20 -29.58
N PRO A 250 -16.26 -1.90 -29.92
CA PRO A 250 -15.91 -1.43 -31.27
C PRO A 250 -14.42 -1.64 -31.57
N ASN A 251 -14.09 -1.97 -32.83
CA ASN A 251 -12.70 -2.21 -33.23
C ASN A 251 -12.45 -1.87 -34.71
N THR A 252 -11.91 -0.67 -34.94
CA THR A 252 -11.61 -0.16 -36.28
C THR A 252 -10.42 -0.84 -36.98
N TRP A 253 -9.61 -1.63 -36.26
CA TRP A 253 -8.56 -2.46 -36.88
C TRP A 253 -9.18 -3.65 -37.61
N LEU A 254 -10.14 -4.32 -36.99
CA LEU A 254 -10.93 -5.42 -37.59
C LEU A 254 -11.87 -4.92 -38.70
N GLU A 255 -12.50 -3.74 -38.53
CA GLU A 255 -13.32 -3.09 -39.57
C GLU A 255 -12.51 -2.81 -40.84
N ARG A 256 -11.28 -2.26 -40.72
CA ARG A 256 -10.39 -2.02 -41.87
C ARG A 256 -9.98 -3.31 -42.58
N GLN A 257 -9.83 -4.42 -41.84
CA GLN A 257 -9.60 -5.74 -42.42
C GLN A 257 -10.88 -6.42 -42.97
N LYS A 258 -12.05 -5.80 -42.80
CA LYS A 258 -13.37 -6.32 -43.18
C LYS A 258 -13.63 -7.72 -42.60
N ARG A 259 -13.15 -7.97 -41.38
CA ARG A 259 -13.15 -9.31 -40.77
C ARG A 259 -14.57 -9.69 -40.31
N PRO A 260 -15.22 -10.72 -40.90
CA PRO A 260 -16.48 -11.24 -40.37
C PRO A 260 -16.22 -12.14 -39.14
N GLY A 261 -17.29 -12.41 -38.40
CA GLY A 261 -17.28 -13.37 -37.29
C GLY A 261 -17.27 -14.85 -37.72
N PRO A 262 -17.66 -15.78 -36.81
CA PRO A 262 -18.28 -15.54 -35.50
C PRO A 262 -17.34 -14.84 -34.50
N TRP A 263 -17.92 -14.11 -33.53
CA TRP A 263 -17.19 -13.44 -32.46
C TRP A 263 -16.92 -14.46 -31.33
N ARG A 264 -15.93 -15.32 -31.56
CA ARG A 264 -15.57 -16.44 -30.69
C ARG A 264 -15.12 -15.91 -29.33
N ARG A 265 -15.56 -16.58 -28.27
CA ARG A 265 -15.17 -16.26 -26.89
C ARG A 265 -14.30 -17.39 -26.36
N ALA A 266 -13.32 -17.08 -25.51
CA ALA A 266 -12.50 -18.08 -24.87
C ALA A 266 -12.04 -17.64 -23.48
N ARG A 267 -11.86 -18.59 -22.57
CA ARG A 267 -11.07 -18.42 -21.36
C ARG A 267 -9.64 -18.85 -21.63
N VAL A 268 -8.68 -17.97 -21.37
CA VAL A 268 -7.25 -18.17 -21.64
C VAL A 268 -6.47 -18.08 -20.33
N ALA A 269 -5.58 -19.03 -20.09
CA ALA A 269 -4.62 -18.99 -18.99
C ALA A 269 -3.20 -18.76 -19.55
N ILE A 270 -2.51 -17.73 -19.07
CA ILE A 270 -1.14 -17.40 -19.47
C ILE A 270 -0.26 -17.38 -18.22
N SER A 271 0.84 -18.15 -18.23
CA SER A 271 1.87 -18.07 -17.20
C SER A 271 3.00 -17.13 -17.60
N PHE A 272 3.51 -16.37 -16.65
CA PHE A 272 4.55 -15.36 -16.84
C PHE A 272 5.74 -15.64 -15.92
N PRO A 273 7.00 -15.47 -16.37
CA PRO A 273 8.16 -15.59 -15.50
C PRO A 273 8.16 -14.48 -14.43
N THR A 274 8.29 -14.83 -13.16
CA THR A 274 8.40 -13.86 -12.05
C THR A 274 9.61 -12.94 -12.23
N GLY A 275 10.68 -13.45 -12.83
CA GLY A 275 11.92 -12.71 -13.12
C GLY A 275 11.79 -11.57 -14.13
N ASN A 276 10.71 -11.50 -14.92
CA ASN A 276 10.44 -10.36 -15.81
C ASN A 276 9.97 -9.13 -15.04
N VAL A 277 9.34 -9.34 -13.87
CA VAL A 277 8.63 -8.30 -13.11
C VAL A 277 9.36 -7.97 -11.81
N GLY A 278 9.87 -8.99 -11.11
CA GLY A 278 10.38 -8.85 -9.75
C GLY A 278 9.27 -8.50 -8.76
N ALA A 279 9.64 -8.05 -7.55
CA ALA A 279 8.70 -7.61 -6.52
C ALA A 279 8.15 -6.19 -6.78
N ASN A 280 7.64 -5.94 -7.99
CA ASN A 280 7.23 -4.61 -8.47
C ASN A 280 5.75 -4.61 -8.85
N LEU A 281 4.90 -4.06 -7.96
CA LEU A 281 3.44 -4.14 -8.09
C LEU A 281 2.83 -3.36 -9.27
N PRO A 282 3.19 -2.09 -9.56
CA PRO A 282 2.69 -1.42 -10.75
C PRO A 282 3.18 -2.09 -12.04
N THR A 283 4.41 -2.63 -12.08
CA THR A 283 4.86 -3.42 -13.24
C THR A 283 4.10 -4.74 -13.36
N LEU A 284 3.80 -5.44 -12.25
CA LEU A 284 2.94 -6.63 -12.28
C LEU A 284 1.58 -6.32 -12.91
N ALA A 285 0.93 -5.24 -12.48
CA ALA A 285 -0.34 -4.77 -13.05
C ALA A 285 -0.21 -4.42 -14.54
N ALA A 286 0.88 -3.76 -14.96
CA ALA A 286 1.14 -3.48 -16.37
C ALA A 286 1.40 -4.75 -17.21
N THR A 287 1.99 -5.80 -16.62
CA THR A 287 2.22 -7.10 -17.29
C THR A 287 0.94 -7.93 -17.41
N VAL A 288 0.11 -8.04 -16.35
CA VAL A 288 -1.13 -8.85 -16.42
C VAL A 288 -2.30 -8.14 -17.09
N ALA A 289 -2.28 -6.81 -17.18
CA ALA A 289 -3.29 -6.01 -17.84
C ALA A 289 -2.64 -5.13 -18.92
N GLY A 290 -2.34 -3.85 -18.62
CA GLY A 290 -1.64 -2.95 -19.53
C GLY A 290 -2.27 -2.89 -20.94
N ASN A 291 -1.42 -2.93 -21.97
CA ASN A 291 -1.78 -2.77 -23.37
C ASN A 291 -2.64 -3.93 -23.94
N LEU A 292 -2.93 -4.99 -23.17
CA LEU A 292 -3.79 -6.09 -23.62
C LEU A 292 -5.19 -5.59 -24.03
N PHE A 293 -5.70 -4.55 -23.37
CA PHE A 293 -7.01 -3.97 -23.69
C PHE A 293 -7.04 -3.23 -25.05
N ASP A 294 -5.88 -2.89 -25.60
CA ASP A 294 -5.73 -2.11 -26.84
C ASP A 294 -5.39 -2.98 -28.07
N LEU A 295 -5.32 -4.31 -27.91
CA LEU A 295 -4.97 -5.23 -29.00
C LEU A 295 -5.99 -5.18 -30.15
N GLY A 296 -5.49 -5.00 -31.38
CA GLY A 296 -6.32 -4.97 -32.59
C GLY A 296 -7.06 -6.28 -32.86
N GLU A 297 -6.56 -7.39 -32.31
CA GLU A 297 -7.07 -8.74 -32.47
C GLU A 297 -8.38 -9.03 -31.71
N VAL A 298 -8.77 -8.22 -30.72
CA VAL A 298 -9.89 -8.53 -29.81
C VAL A 298 -11.06 -7.55 -29.92
N THR A 299 -12.27 -8.06 -29.64
CA THR A 299 -13.49 -7.26 -29.42
C THR A 299 -13.99 -7.36 -27.98
N GLY A 300 -13.21 -7.98 -27.09
CA GLY A 300 -13.42 -8.06 -25.66
C GLY A 300 -12.20 -8.67 -24.98
N LEU A 301 -11.76 -8.09 -23.85
CA LEU A 301 -10.69 -8.64 -23.04
C LEU A 301 -10.86 -8.22 -21.58
N ARG A 302 -10.99 -9.21 -20.69
CA ARG A 302 -11.13 -9.05 -19.24
C ARG A 302 -10.16 -9.96 -18.51
N LEU A 303 -9.38 -9.40 -17.59
CA LEU A 303 -8.53 -10.13 -16.66
C LEU A 303 -9.41 -10.59 -15.48
N ASP A 304 -9.69 -11.89 -15.36
CA ASP A 304 -10.58 -12.43 -14.33
C ASP A 304 -9.86 -12.73 -13.01
N SER A 305 -8.71 -13.44 -13.06
CA SER A 305 -7.93 -13.82 -11.87
C SER A 305 -6.41 -13.75 -12.11
N VAL A 306 -5.66 -13.59 -11.03
CA VAL A 306 -4.19 -13.68 -11.00
C VAL A 306 -3.80 -14.61 -9.86
N ARG A 307 -3.04 -15.66 -10.14
CA ARG A 307 -2.64 -16.67 -9.14
C ARG A 307 -1.12 -16.70 -8.99
N LEU A 308 -0.65 -16.64 -7.74
CA LEU A 308 0.73 -16.35 -7.38
C LEU A 308 1.36 -17.56 -6.64
N PRO A 309 2.60 -17.95 -6.92
CA PRO A 309 3.27 -18.95 -6.09
C PRO A 309 3.69 -18.30 -4.77
N ALA A 310 3.61 -19.06 -3.66
CA ALA A 310 3.91 -18.55 -2.31
C ALA A 310 5.33 -17.94 -2.18
N ALA A 311 6.28 -18.39 -3.00
CA ALA A 311 7.63 -17.81 -3.08
C ALA A 311 7.64 -16.38 -3.65
N TYR A 312 6.78 -16.09 -4.64
CA TYR A 312 6.66 -14.76 -5.24
C TYR A 312 5.79 -13.83 -4.38
N ARG A 313 4.70 -14.36 -3.78
CA ARG A 313 3.88 -13.61 -2.79
C ARG A 313 4.72 -12.98 -1.68
N LYS A 314 5.72 -13.72 -1.19
CA LYS A 314 6.66 -13.28 -0.13
C LYS A 314 7.59 -12.11 -0.53
N GLY A 315 7.61 -11.70 -1.80
CA GLY A 315 8.30 -10.49 -2.23
C GLY A 315 7.48 -9.20 -2.01
N PHE A 316 6.18 -9.30 -1.74
CA PHE A 316 5.27 -8.16 -1.61
C PHE A 316 4.83 -7.97 -0.15
N ASP A 317 4.34 -6.76 0.15
CA ASP A 317 3.78 -6.42 1.47
C ASP A 317 2.52 -7.25 1.77
N THR A 318 2.24 -7.48 3.06
CA THR A 318 1.05 -8.19 3.56
C THR A 318 0.07 -7.21 4.21
N PRO A 319 -1.21 -7.58 4.41
CA PRO A 319 -1.99 -6.98 5.50
C PRO A 319 -1.15 -7.02 6.79
N ARG A 320 -1.23 -5.93 7.56
CA ARG A 320 -0.57 -5.83 8.90
C ARG A 320 -1.51 -6.34 9.98
N HIS A 321 -2.81 -6.25 9.73
CA HIS A 321 -3.89 -6.60 10.62
C HIS A 321 -4.81 -7.65 10.00
N GLY A 322 -5.26 -7.44 8.75
CA GLY A 322 -6.25 -8.30 8.10
C GLY A 322 -7.51 -8.49 8.96
N VAL A 323 -8.15 -9.66 8.86
CA VAL A 323 -9.32 -10.01 9.70
C VAL A 323 -8.97 -10.01 11.19
N ALA A 324 -7.94 -10.77 11.58
CA ALA A 324 -7.63 -11.06 12.97
C ALA A 324 -7.09 -9.84 13.76
N GLY A 325 -6.32 -8.97 13.11
CA GLY A 325 -5.84 -7.72 13.70
C GLY A 325 -6.97 -6.71 13.89
N THR A 326 -7.86 -6.57 12.91
CA THR A 326 -9.02 -5.69 13.03
C THR A 326 -9.95 -6.11 14.18
N ARG A 327 -10.19 -7.42 14.38
CA ARG A 327 -10.92 -7.93 15.56
C ARG A 327 -10.20 -7.59 16.87
N ARG A 328 -8.87 -7.73 16.95
CA ARG A 328 -8.08 -7.36 18.14
C ARG A 328 -8.15 -5.85 18.45
N VAL A 329 -8.21 -5.00 17.43
CA VAL A 329 -8.26 -3.54 17.59
C VAL A 329 -9.64 -3.06 18.03
N THR A 330 -10.74 -3.67 17.57
CA THR A 330 -12.11 -3.30 18.01
C THR A 330 -12.59 -4.04 19.25
N GLY A 331 -11.93 -5.13 19.64
CA GLY A 331 -12.39 -6.03 20.70
C GLY A 331 -13.56 -6.94 20.29
N VAL A 332 -13.93 -6.99 19.01
CA VAL A 332 -15.07 -7.80 18.51
C VAL A 332 -14.60 -9.23 18.20
N GLU A 333 -14.55 -10.06 19.24
CA GLU A 333 -14.13 -11.46 19.15
C GLU A 333 -15.04 -12.34 18.27
N ARG A 334 -16.34 -12.04 18.23
CA ARG A 334 -17.38 -12.82 17.53
C ARG A 334 -18.48 -11.92 16.99
N GLY A 335 -19.16 -12.36 15.94
CA GLY A 335 -20.11 -11.54 15.21
C GLY A 335 -19.43 -10.59 14.23
N ALA A 336 -20.19 -10.13 13.24
CA ALA A 336 -19.72 -9.15 12.27
C ALA A 336 -19.49 -7.80 12.94
N LEU A 337 -18.46 -7.08 12.50
CA LEU A 337 -18.22 -5.71 12.94
C LEU A 337 -19.32 -4.82 12.34
N VAL A 338 -20.13 -4.18 13.18
CA VAL A 338 -21.21 -3.29 12.72
C VAL A 338 -20.61 -1.90 12.52
N GLY A 339 -20.69 -1.39 11.29
CA GLY A 339 -20.10 -0.12 10.91
C GLY A 339 -21.08 0.85 10.25
N SER A 340 -20.74 2.14 10.24
CA SER A 340 -21.50 3.17 9.51
C SER A 340 -20.61 4.22 8.84
N ILE A 341 -21.22 5.07 8.00
CA ILE A 341 -20.55 6.13 7.25
C ILE A 341 -21.06 7.47 7.77
N ILE A 342 -20.16 8.44 7.98
CA ILE A 342 -20.52 9.81 8.35
C ILE A 342 -21.42 10.42 7.26
N LYS A 343 -22.56 11.02 7.66
CA LYS A 343 -23.54 11.65 6.76
C LYS A 343 -24.02 13.01 7.33
N PRO A 344 -24.20 14.05 6.51
CA PRO A 344 -23.99 14.11 5.06
C PRO A 344 -22.53 13.88 4.66
N ASN A 345 -22.29 13.47 3.40
CA ASN A 345 -20.96 13.05 2.94
C ASN A 345 -19.89 14.16 3.09
N LEU A 346 -20.31 15.42 3.00
CA LEU A 346 -19.51 16.65 3.05
C LEU A 346 -20.34 17.77 3.71
N GLY A 347 -19.69 18.84 4.12
CA GLY A 347 -20.31 20.10 4.53
C GLY A 347 -20.47 20.31 6.04
N LEU A 348 -20.33 19.26 6.86
CA LEU A 348 -20.15 19.42 8.30
C LEU A 348 -18.76 20.02 8.59
N SER A 349 -18.66 20.87 9.61
CA SER A 349 -17.38 21.29 10.17
C SER A 349 -16.69 20.15 10.93
N ALA A 350 -15.42 20.37 11.32
CA ALA A 350 -14.67 19.41 12.13
C ALA A 350 -15.36 19.07 13.47
N GLU A 351 -15.96 20.08 14.13
CA GLU A 351 -16.62 19.91 15.44
C GLU A 351 -17.98 19.22 15.31
N GLU A 352 -18.78 19.57 14.31
CA GLU A 352 -20.05 18.88 14.01
C GLU A 352 -19.82 17.42 13.61
N THR A 353 -18.72 17.15 12.89
CA THR A 353 -18.28 15.77 12.61
C THR A 353 -17.89 15.05 13.91
N GLY A 354 -17.20 15.72 14.83
CA GLY A 354 -16.89 15.20 16.16
C GLY A 354 -18.15 14.80 16.94
N GLU A 355 -19.12 15.69 17.07
CA GLU A 355 -20.39 15.42 17.78
C GLU A 355 -21.21 14.28 17.14
N LEU A 356 -21.28 14.24 15.81
CA LEU A 356 -21.91 13.13 15.09
C LEU A 356 -21.17 11.80 15.36
N VAL A 357 -19.84 11.78 15.35
CA VAL A 357 -19.07 10.58 15.69
C VAL A 357 -19.26 10.20 17.16
N GLY A 358 -19.33 11.16 18.09
CA GLY A 358 -19.68 10.89 19.50
C GLY A 358 -21.05 10.20 19.64
N THR A 359 -22.04 10.65 18.88
CA THR A 359 -23.38 10.04 18.79
C THR A 359 -23.33 8.62 18.19
N LEU A 360 -22.57 8.43 17.11
CA LEU A 360 -22.39 7.14 16.43
C LEU A 360 -21.64 6.11 17.31
N CYS A 361 -20.66 6.55 18.09
CA CYS A 361 -20.01 5.73 19.12
C CYS A 361 -21.01 5.38 20.24
N ALA A 362 -21.79 6.35 20.73
CA ALA A 362 -22.82 6.12 21.74
C ALA A 362 -23.93 5.15 21.29
N ALA A 363 -24.23 5.09 19.99
CA ALA A 363 -25.12 4.09 19.39
C ALA A 363 -24.53 2.66 19.38
N GLY A 364 -23.26 2.47 19.75
CA GLY A 364 -22.66 1.16 19.95
C GLY A 364 -22.00 0.54 18.72
N LEU A 365 -21.68 1.33 17.68
CA LEU A 365 -20.91 0.87 16.51
C LEU A 365 -19.52 0.33 16.87
N ASP A 366 -18.97 -0.51 15.99
CA ASP A 366 -17.59 -1.01 16.07
C ASP A 366 -16.63 -0.22 15.16
N PHE A 367 -17.17 0.32 14.07
CA PHE A 367 -16.43 0.97 13.00
C PHE A 367 -17.18 2.18 12.42
N ILE A 368 -16.46 3.26 12.11
CA ILE A 368 -16.98 4.46 11.46
C ILE A 368 -16.01 4.85 10.34
N LYS A 369 -16.50 5.34 9.19
CA LYS A 369 -15.65 5.91 8.13
C LYS A 369 -16.13 7.29 7.68
N ASP A 370 -15.18 8.12 7.27
CA ASP A 370 -15.45 9.23 6.36
C ASP A 370 -16.05 8.71 5.03
N ASP A 371 -16.75 9.57 4.31
CA ASP A 371 -17.15 9.29 2.93
C ASP A 371 -15.95 9.43 1.96
N GLU A 372 -15.93 8.71 0.83
CA GLU A 372 -14.77 8.74 -0.07
C GLU A 372 -14.47 10.10 -0.69
N ILE A 373 -15.48 10.97 -0.80
CA ILE A 373 -15.32 12.34 -1.30
C ILE A 373 -14.88 13.34 -0.22
N CYS A 374 -14.78 12.91 1.05
CA CYS A 374 -14.36 13.73 2.19
C CYS A 374 -12.95 13.36 2.65
N ALA A 375 -11.93 13.89 1.98
CA ALA A 375 -10.52 13.74 2.37
C ALA A 375 -10.06 14.92 3.24
N ASP A 376 -9.46 15.95 2.65
CA ASP A 376 -9.01 17.18 3.33
C ASP A 376 -9.78 18.45 2.86
N PRO A 377 -11.12 18.54 3.05
CA PRO A 377 -11.91 19.66 2.56
C PRO A 377 -11.75 20.92 3.44
N ILE A 378 -11.77 22.09 2.82
CA ILE A 378 -11.58 23.40 3.48
C ILE A 378 -12.53 23.63 4.68
N HIS A 379 -13.74 23.08 4.66
CA HIS A 379 -14.72 23.21 5.76
C HIS A 379 -14.44 22.30 6.97
N ALA A 380 -13.69 21.20 6.80
CA ALA A 380 -13.30 20.30 7.87
C ALA A 380 -11.95 19.61 7.57
N PRO A 381 -10.83 20.37 7.56
CA PRO A 381 -9.51 19.82 7.21
C PRO A 381 -9.10 18.68 8.15
N LEU A 382 -8.34 17.70 7.69
CA LEU A 382 -7.87 16.55 8.48
C LEU A 382 -7.14 17.00 9.75
N ALA A 383 -6.34 18.08 9.65
CA ALA A 383 -5.65 18.72 10.77
C ALA A 383 -6.57 19.21 11.91
N GLN A 384 -7.87 19.33 11.66
CA GLN A 384 -8.90 19.73 12.63
C GLN A 384 -9.89 18.59 12.90
N ARG A 385 -10.33 17.88 11.85
CA ARG A 385 -11.31 16.79 11.89
C ARG A 385 -10.79 15.57 12.66
N VAL A 386 -9.51 15.22 12.49
CA VAL A 386 -8.93 14.06 13.20
C VAL A 386 -8.86 14.30 14.72
N PRO A 387 -8.31 15.41 15.25
CA PRO A 387 -8.35 15.69 16.69
C PRO A 387 -9.76 15.81 17.27
N ALA A 388 -10.68 16.52 16.58
CA ALA A 388 -12.04 16.73 17.07
C ALA A 388 -12.83 15.40 17.19
N VAL A 389 -12.72 14.54 16.18
CA VAL A 389 -13.32 13.20 16.20
C VAL A 389 -12.64 12.30 17.24
N MET A 390 -11.30 12.27 17.29
CA MET A 390 -10.58 11.39 18.22
C MET A 390 -10.79 11.76 19.67
N ASP A 391 -10.99 13.04 20.01
CA ASP A 391 -11.43 13.45 21.35
C ASP A 391 -12.75 12.77 21.76
N ARG A 392 -13.76 12.75 20.87
CA ARG A 392 -15.05 12.09 21.17
C ARG A 392 -14.93 10.56 21.21
N VAL A 393 -14.08 9.96 20.38
CA VAL A 393 -13.77 8.51 20.44
C VAL A 393 -13.08 8.13 21.75
N ARG A 394 -12.05 8.89 22.17
CA ARG A 394 -11.33 8.66 23.43
C ARG A 394 -12.27 8.79 24.63
N ARG A 395 -13.05 9.89 24.73
CA ARG A 395 -14.06 10.08 25.79
C ARG A 395 -15.14 8.99 25.82
N HIS A 396 -15.49 8.38 24.68
CA HIS A 396 -16.36 7.21 24.67
C HIS A 396 -15.64 6.01 25.30
N GLN A 397 -14.42 5.70 24.82
CA GLN A 397 -13.63 4.56 25.28
C GLN A 397 -13.29 4.64 26.77
N ASP A 398 -12.94 5.82 27.29
CA ASP A 398 -12.67 6.07 28.72
C ASP A 398 -13.90 5.77 29.60
N ARG A 399 -15.12 5.95 29.06
CA ARG A 399 -16.39 5.76 29.77
C ARG A 399 -16.97 4.35 29.64
N THR A 400 -16.68 3.63 28.55
CA THR A 400 -17.31 2.33 28.23
C THR A 400 -16.33 1.17 28.16
N GLY A 401 -15.03 1.43 28.16
CA GLY A 401 -13.98 0.45 27.83
C GLY A 401 -13.91 0.09 26.34
N LYS A 402 -14.85 0.55 25.50
CA LYS A 402 -14.96 0.14 24.10
C LYS A 402 -14.20 1.08 23.16
N HIS A 403 -13.25 0.54 22.41
CA HIS A 403 -12.66 1.24 21.27
C HIS A 403 -13.62 1.20 20.06
N VAL A 404 -13.75 2.33 19.35
CA VAL A 404 -14.48 2.41 18.09
C VAL A 404 -13.51 2.81 16.99
N MET A 405 -13.33 1.96 15.99
CA MET A 405 -12.36 2.18 14.92
C MET A 405 -12.88 3.24 13.95
N VAL A 406 -12.22 4.41 13.87
CA VAL A 406 -12.50 5.42 12.86
C VAL A 406 -11.50 5.28 11.71
N ALA A 407 -12.00 5.04 10.50
CA ALA A 407 -11.25 5.02 9.26
C ALA A 407 -11.31 6.41 8.60
N PHE A 408 -10.38 7.28 8.98
CA PHE A 408 -10.25 8.62 8.39
C PHE A 408 -9.80 8.52 6.94
N ASN A 409 -10.50 9.19 6.02
CA ASN A 409 -10.13 9.23 4.62
C ASN A 409 -8.98 10.22 4.41
N ILE A 410 -7.78 9.67 4.19
CA ILE A 410 -6.54 10.44 4.02
C ILE A 410 -6.10 10.52 2.55
N SER A 411 -6.99 10.24 1.59
CA SER A 411 -6.68 10.19 0.15
C SER A 411 -6.13 11.54 -0.34
N ASP A 412 -4.83 11.59 -0.63
CA ASP A 412 -4.07 12.79 -0.97
C ASP A 412 -2.78 12.38 -1.71
N GLU A 413 -1.89 13.33 -2.00
CA GLU A 413 -0.54 13.08 -2.49
C GLU A 413 0.29 12.18 -1.55
N THR A 414 1.22 11.40 -2.11
CA THR A 414 1.87 10.29 -1.37
C THR A 414 2.53 10.73 -0.05
N ASP A 415 3.24 11.86 -0.06
CA ASP A 415 3.87 12.40 1.15
C ASP A 415 2.91 13.15 2.07
N ALA A 416 1.73 13.56 1.59
CA ALA A 416 0.66 14.08 2.41
C ALA A 416 -0.06 12.96 3.16
N MET A 417 -0.41 11.86 2.48
CA MET A 417 -0.98 10.65 3.09
C MET A 417 -0.13 10.14 4.27
N ARG A 418 1.20 10.18 4.14
CA ARG A 418 2.14 9.87 5.23
C ARG A 418 1.93 10.76 6.46
N ARG A 419 1.93 12.09 6.27
CA ARG A 419 1.73 13.08 7.35
C ARG A 419 0.33 12.98 7.98
N HIS A 420 -0.68 12.63 7.19
CA HIS A 420 -2.05 12.41 7.63
C HIS A 420 -2.16 11.12 8.46
N ALA A 421 -1.50 10.04 8.05
CA ALA A 421 -1.39 8.82 8.86
C ALA A 421 -0.62 9.08 10.16
N ASP A 422 0.48 9.84 10.13
CA ASP A 422 1.20 10.26 11.34
C ASP A 422 0.31 11.09 12.28
N LEU A 423 -0.65 11.87 11.75
CA LEU A 423 -1.62 12.62 12.54
C LEU A 423 -2.64 11.69 13.21
N VAL A 424 -3.22 10.75 12.47
CA VAL A 424 -4.15 9.76 13.03
C VAL A 424 -3.47 8.91 14.11
N GLU A 425 -2.22 8.49 13.89
CA GLU A 425 -1.44 7.70 14.85
C GLU A 425 -1.08 8.53 16.12
N ARG A 426 -0.72 9.81 15.97
CA ARG A 426 -0.51 10.73 17.13
C ARG A 426 -1.77 10.99 17.95
N GLU A 427 -2.94 11.05 17.31
CA GLU A 427 -4.23 11.22 17.99
C GLU A 427 -4.78 9.89 18.56
N GLY A 428 -4.03 8.78 18.47
CA GLY A 428 -4.46 7.47 18.97
C GLY A 428 -5.59 6.85 18.16
N GLY A 429 -5.80 7.31 16.91
CA GLY A 429 -6.64 6.64 15.94
C GLY A 429 -6.01 5.34 15.48
N SER A 430 -6.84 4.42 14.96
CA SER A 430 -6.43 3.04 14.68
C SER A 430 -6.53 2.62 13.21
N CYS A 431 -7.17 3.43 12.37
CA CYS A 431 -7.43 3.10 10.97
C CYS A 431 -7.36 4.32 10.04
N VAL A 432 -6.91 4.09 8.81
CA VAL A 432 -6.90 5.07 7.72
C VAL A 432 -7.56 4.46 6.49
N MET A 433 -8.28 5.28 5.74
CA MET A 433 -8.92 4.94 4.48
C MET A 433 -8.22 5.65 3.33
N VAL A 434 -8.07 4.93 2.21
CA VAL A 434 -7.55 5.46 0.94
C VAL A 434 -8.41 5.02 -0.24
N SER A 435 -8.57 5.92 -1.22
CA SER A 435 -9.26 5.66 -2.48
C SER A 435 -8.31 4.98 -3.46
N LEU A 436 -8.28 3.64 -3.41
CA LEU A 436 -7.24 2.79 -4.01
C LEU A 436 -6.87 3.20 -5.45
N ASN A 437 -7.87 3.31 -6.34
CA ASN A 437 -7.65 3.54 -7.76
C ASN A 437 -7.01 4.89 -8.09
N TRP A 438 -7.23 5.91 -7.25
CA TRP A 438 -6.70 7.27 -7.47
C TRP A 438 -5.36 7.49 -6.76
N CYS A 439 -5.15 6.86 -5.60
CA CYS A 439 -3.85 6.84 -4.94
C CYS A 439 -2.81 5.98 -5.70
N GLY A 440 -3.25 4.89 -6.33
CA GLY A 440 -2.39 3.98 -7.08
C GLY A 440 -1.55 3.03 -6.23
N PHE A 441 -1.17 1.89 -6.82
CA PHE A 441 -0.48 0.79 -6.13
C PHE A 441 0.78 1.25 -5.37
N SER A 442 1.63 2.04 -6.02
CA SER A 442 2.91 2.51 -5.46
C SER A 442 2.75 3.35 -4.20
N ALA A 443 1.73 4.23 -4.16
CA ALA A 443 1.50 5.10 -3.02
C ALA A 443 0.90 4.33 -1.84
N VAL A 444 -0.08 3.45 -2.10
CA VAL A 444 -0.70 2.60 -1.06
C VAL A 444 0.33 1.63 -0.45
N GLN A 445 1.16 0.99 -1.28
CA GLN A 445 2.24 0.11 -0.80
C GLN A 445 3.32 0.90 -0.02
N THR A 446 3.57 2.16 -0.39
CA THR A 446 4.49 3.04 0.35
C THR A 446 3.91 3.49 1.69
N LEU A 447 2.60 3.78 1.75
CA LEU A 447 1.86 4.07 2.97
C LEU A 447 1.83 2.87 3.92
N ARG A 448 1.65 1.64 3.40
CA ARG A 448 1.65 0.40 4.19
C ARG A 448 2.96 0.19 4.97
N ARG A 449 4.09 0.45 4.33
CA ARG A 449 5.42 0.38 4.95
C ARG A 449 5.66 1.50 5.96
N HIS A 450 5.04 2.66 5.73
CA HIS A 450 5.14 3.84 6.61
C HIS A 450 4.38 3.67 7.92
N SER A 451 3.07 3.37 7.88
CA SER A 451 2.19 3.44 9.07
C SER A 451 1.85 2.09 9.70
N GLY A 452 1.70 2.10 11.03
CA GLY A 452 1.23 0.97 11.84
C GLY A 452 -0.27 0.70 11.78
N LEU A 453 -1.07 1.66 11.30
CA LEU A 453 -2.53 1.66 11.35
C LEU A 453 -3.18 0.57 10.46
N VAL A 454 -4.46 0.29 10.71
CA VAL A 454 -5.30 -0.52 9.80
C VAL A 454 -5.54 0.27 8.51
N LEU A 455 -5.38 -0.38 7.35
CA LEU A 455 -5.48 0.27 6.03
C LEU A 455 -6.73 -0.20 5.28
N HIS A 456 -7.78 0.63 5.31
CA HIS A 456 -9.09 0.36 4.71
C HIS A 456 -9.15 0.80 3.24
N GLY A 457 -9.07 -0.17 2.31
CA GLY A 457 -9.04 0.09 0.89
C GLY A 457 -10.42 0.36 0.28
N HIS A 458 -10.69 1.60 -0.11
CA HIS A 458 -11.94 1.98 -0.77
C HIS A 458 -11.83 1.82 -2.29
N ARG A 459 -12.68 0.97 -2.88
CA ARG A 459 -12.65 0.65 -4.32
C ARG A 459 -13.38 1.67 -5.22
N ASN A 460 -13.61 2.91 -4.77
CA ASN A 460 -14.35 3.87 -5.61
C ASN A 460 -13.61 4.10 -6.94
N GLY A 461 -14.33 4.13 -8.06
CA GLY A 461 -13.76 4.01 -9.41
C GLY A 461 -13.71 2.58 -9.99
N PHE A 462 -13.70 1.51 -9.19
CA PHE A 462 -13.64 0.11 -9.67
C PHE A 462 -14.76 -0.22 -10.66
N GLY A 463 -15.94 0.37 -10.52
CA GLY A 463 -17.03 0.19 -11.48
C GLY A 463 -16.67 0.56 -12.92
N ALA A 464 -15.80 1.54 -13.14
CA ALA A 464 -15.32 1.86 -14.49
C ALA A 464 -14.40 0.78 -15.08
N LEU A 465 -13.76 -0.03 -14.22
CA LEU A 465 -12.84 -1.11 -14.59
C LEU A 465 -13.52 -2.48 -14.74
N SER A 466 -14.77 -2.64 -14.29
CA SER A 466 -15.39 -3.98 -14.13
C SER A 466 -16.84 -4.13 -14.57
N ARG A 467 -17.58 -3.01 -14.78
CA ARG A 467 -19.03 -3.02 -15.09
C ARG A 467 -19.40 -3.68 -16.42
N HIS A 468 -18.46 -3.80 -17.35
CA HIS A 468 -18.70 -4.46 -18.64
C HIS A 468 -18.21 -5.92 -18.56
N PRO A 469 -19.04 -6.92 -18.91
CA PRO A 469 -18.67 -8.32 -18.72
C PRO A 469 -17.50 -8.77 -19.59
N SER A 470 -17.30 -8.13 -20.75
CA SER A 470 -16.24 -8.46 -21.71
C SER A 470 -15.05 -7.48 -21.68
N LEU A 471 -14.90 -6.64 -20.65
CA LEU A 471 -13.79 -5.67 -20.57
C LEU A 471 -13.25 -5.51 -19.13
N GLY A 472 -11.94 -5.28 -19.01
CA GLY A 472 -11.32 -4.70 -17.82
C GLY A 472 -10.79 -5.74 -16.82
N ILE A 473 -11.06 -5.54 -15.53
CA ILE A 473 -10.49 -6.33 -14.43
C ILE A 473 -11.62 -6.85 -13.53
N GLY A 474 -11.76 -8.16 -13.45
CA GLY A 474 -12.64 -8.86 -12.51
C GLY A 474 -12.16 -8.72 -11.06
N PHE A 475 -13.08 -8.87 -10.10
CA PHE A 475 -12.75 -8.55 -8.71
C PHE A 475 -11.66 -9.45 -8.11
N ASP A 476 -11.51 -10.71 -8.55
CA ASP A 476 -10.48 -11.61 -8.00
C ASP A 476 -9.04 -11.18 -8.37
N ALA A 477 -8.80 -10.84 -9.64
CA ALA A 477 -7.55 -10.20 -10.07
C ALA A 477 -7.31 -8.85 -9.34
N TYR A 478 -8.36 -8.04 -9.20
CA TYR A 478 -8.30 -6.74 -8.53
C TYR A 478 -7.93 -6.85 -7.05
N GLN A 479 -8.61 -7.71 -6.29
CA GLN A 479 -8.33 -7.92 -4.85
C GLN A 479 -6.95 -8.53 -4.63
N THR A 480 -6.51 -9.43 -5.51
CA THR A 480 -5.15 -9.98 -5.50
C THR A 480 -4.11 -8.86 -5.60
N LEU A 481 -4.20 -7.98 -6.61
CA LEU A 481 -3.25 -6.89 -6.79
C LEU A 481 -3.24 -5.91 -5.59
N TRP A 482 -4.40 -5.56 -5.04
CA TRP A 482 -4.45 -4.64 -3.89
C TRP A 482 -3.98 -5.28 -2.57
N ARG A 483 -4.14 -6.59 -2.38
CA ARG A 483 -3.58 -7.32 -1.22
C ARG A 483 -2.05 -7.44 -1.26
N LEU A 484 -1.41 -7.28 -2.42
CA LEU A 484 0.04 -7.12 -2.53
C LEU A 484 0.53 -5.71 -2.14
N ALA A 485 -0.37 -4.72 -2.07
CA ALA A 485 -0.10 -3.42 -1.46
C ALA A 485 -0.31 -3.41 0.07
N GLY A 486 -0.75 -4.53 0.65
CA GLY A 486 -0.95 -4.71 2.09
C GLY A 486 -2.19 -4.03 2.70
N VAL A 487 -3.23 -3.80 1.89
CA VAL A 487 -4.55 -3.39 2.41
C VAL A 487 -5.06 -4.40 3.45
N ASP A 488 -5.72 -3.93 4.51
CA ASP A 488 -6.29 -4.79 5.56
C ASP A 488 -7.78 -5.08 5.33
N HIS A 489 -8.50 -4.15 4.69
CA HIS A 489 -9.92 -4.28 4.34
C HIS A 489 -10.14 -4.04 2.84
N MET A 490 -11.09 -4.77 2.24
CA MET A 490 -11.51 -4.59 0.84
C MET A 490 -13.04 -4.51 0.73
N HIS A 491 -13.55 -3.50 0.02
CA HIS A 491 -14.99 -3.37 -0.24
C HIS A 491 -15.49 -4.39 -1.26
N VAL A 492 -16.62 -5.04 -0.97
CA VAL A 492 -17.29 -5.98 -1.88
C VAL A 492 -18.60 -5.43 -2.47
N HIS A 493 -19.06 -4.25 -2.00
CA HIS A 493 -20.46 -3.78 -2.07
C HIS A 493 -21.35 -4.68 -1.18
N GLY A 494 -22.58 -5.02 -1.56
CA GLY A 494 -23.46 -5.76 -0.64
C GLY A 494 -24.67 -6.35 -1.35
N LEU A 495 -25.13 -7.47 -0.79
CA LEU A 495 -26.21 -8.28 -1.35
C LEU A 495 -27.55 -7.54 -1.26
N GLN A 496 -28.36 -7.64 -2.31
CA GLN A 496 -29.58 -6.84 -2.49
C GLN A 496 -29.36 -5.31 -2.33
N GLY A 497 -28.14 -4.85 -2.63
CA GLY A 497 -27.71 -3.46 -2.46
C GLY A 497 -28.27 -2.50 -3.51
N LYS A 498 -27.84 -1.23 -3.45
CA LYS A 498 -28.26 -0.17 -4.40
C LYS A 498 -27.31 0.02 -5.59
N PHE A 499 -26.42 -0.94 -5.84
CA PHE A 499 -25.39 -0.86 -6.88
C PHE A 499 -25.60 -1.93 -7.97
N ALA A 500 -24.96 -1.73 -9.12
CA ALA A 500 -25.19 -2.53 -10.33
C ALA A 500 -24.37 -3.84 -10.42
N GLN A 501 -23.73 -4.26 -9.33
CA GLN A 501 -23.08 -5.57 -9.23
C GLN A 501 -24.14 -6.66 -8.97
N PRO A 502 -24.08 -7.82 -9.64
CA PRO A 502 -24.91 -8.96 -9.27
C PRO A 502 -24.44 -9.52 -7.92
N ASP A 503 -25.38 -10.04 -7.12
CA ASP A 503 -25.08 -10.63 -5.81
C ASP A 503 -23.94 -11.66 -5.89
N ALA A 504 -23.90 -12.50 -6.92
CA ALA A 504 -22.82 -13.47 -7.15
C ALA A 504 -21.39 -12.86 -7.14
N GLU A 505 -21.18 -11.68 -7.75
CA GLU A 505 -19.86 -11.00 -7.74
C GLU A 505 -19.47 -10.54 -6.32
N VAL A 506 -20.46 -10.16 -5.51
CA VAL A 506 -20.27 -9.76 -4.11
C VAL A 506 -19.93 -10.98 -3.25
N ILE A 507 -20.63 -12.11 -3.46
CA ILE A 507 -20.39 -13.38 -2.76
C ILE A 507 -18.99 -13.92 -3.06
N ASP A 508 -18.64 -14.03 -4.34
CA ASP A 508 -17.33 -14.55 -4.76
C ASP A 508 -16.21 -13.59 -4.34
N GLY A 509 -16.44 -12.28 -4.42
CA GLY A 509 -15.48 -11.29 -3.92
C GLY A 509 -15.22 -11.38 -2.41
N ALA A 510 -16.24 -11.65 -1.60
CA ALA A 510 -16.07 -11.87 -0.16
C ALA A 510 -15.27 -13.17 0.12
N LYS A 511 -15.54 -14.24 -0.63
CA LYS A 511 -14.80 -15.50 -0.54
C LYS A 511 -13.33 -15.32 -0.95
N SER A 512 -13.06 -14.59 -2.03
CA SER A 512 -11.70 -14.24 -2.46
C SER A 512 -10.93 -13.45 -1.39
N CYS A 513 -11.57 -12.50 -0.69
CA CYS A 513 -10.94 -11.75 0.42
C CYS A 513 -10.52 -12.65 1.60
N LEU A 514 -11.32 -13.69 1.89
CA LEU A 514 -11.09 -14.64 2.99
C LEU A 514 -10.24 -15.86 2.60
N ALA A 515 -10.01 -16.08 1.30
CA ALA A 515 -9.07 -17.09 0.80
C ALA A 515 -7.63 -16.54 0.78
N PRO A 516 -6.61 -17.29 1.26
CA PRO A 516 -5.21 -16.91 1.09
C PRO A 516 -4.79 -16.75 -0.37
N LEU A 517 -3.93 -15.77 -0.69
CA LEU A 517 -3.43 -15.60 -2.08
C LEU A 517 -2.49 -16.72 -2.54
N ALA A 518 -1.92 -17.49 -1.61
CA ALA A 518 -1.07 -18.63 -1.90
C ALA A 518 -1.08 -19.66 -0.74
N GLU A 519 -0.70 -20.89 -1.03
CA GLU A 519 -0.60 -21.97 -0.04
C GLU A 519 0.38 -21.62 1.09
N GLY A 520 -0.07 -21.78 2.34
CA GLY A 520 0.74 -21.51 3.53
C GLY A 520 0.96 -20.02 3.84
N CYS A 521 0.20 -19.12 3.22
CA CYS A 521 0.12 -17.71 3.62
C CYS A 521 -1.10 -17.47 4.52
N ASP A 522 -0.93 -16.63 5.55
CA ASP A 522 -2.02 -16.05 6.34
C ASP A 522 -2.10 -14.56 5.97
N ASP A 523 -2.90 -14.25 4.94
CA ASP A 523 -2.91 -12.95 4.27
C ASP A 523 -4.33 -12.47 3.89
N THR A 524 -5.32 -12.96 4.65
CA THR A 524 -6.74 -12.65 4.49
C THR A 524 -7.06 -11.20 4.85
N VAL A 525 -8.08 -10.63 4.20
CA VAL A 525 -8.52 -9.24 4.41
C VAL A 525 -10.00 -9.19 4.72
N MET A 526 -10.42 -8.24 5.57
CA MET A 526 -11.82 -8.12 5.95
C MET A 526 -12.66 -7.69 4.73
N PRO A 527 -13.66 -8.48 4.28
CA PRO A 527 -14.62 -8.02 3.30
C PRO A 527 -15.55 -6.99 3.94
N ALA A 528 -15.57 -5.78 3.38
CA ALA A 528 -16.46 -4.70 3.80
C ALA A 528 -17.74 -4.71 2.95
N PHE A 529 -18.82 -5.19 3.56
CA PHE A 529 -20.16 -5.21 2.99
C PHE A 529 -20.82 -3.83 3.16
N SER A 530 -21.43 -3.28 2.11
CA SER A 530 -22.00 -1.93 2.10
C SER A 530 -23.12 -1.77 1.08
N SER A 531 -23.80 -0.62 1.09
CA SER A 531 -24.96 -0.27 0.24
C SER A 531 -26.24 -1.07 0.56
N GLY A 532 -27.26 -0.38 1.07
CA GLY A 532 -28.59 -0.96 1.33
C GLY A 532 -28.68 -1.92 2.52
N GLN A 533 -27.58 -2.19 3.24
CA GLN A 533 -27.51 -3.20 4.30
C GLN A 533 -28.27 -2.78 5.57
N TRP A 534 -28.98 -3.75 6.18
CA TRP A 534 -29.78 -3.60 7.41
C TRP A 534 -30.03 -5.00 8.03
N ALA A 535 -30.76 -5.09 9.14
CA ALA A 535 -31.02 -6.37 9.84
C ALA A 535 -31.55 -7.49 8.91
N GLY A 536 -32.47 -7.17 7.99
CA GLY A 536 -33.06 -8.15 7.05
C GLY A 536 -32.13 -8.64 5.93
N THR A 537 -30.97 -8.01 5.67
CA THR A 537 -29.99 -8.55 4.70
C THR A 537 -28.94 -9.46 5.36
N VAL A 538 -28.97 -9.61 6.68
CA VAL A 538 -28.04 -10.47 7.43
C VAL A 538 -28.12 -11.95 7.04
N PRO A 539 -29.30 -12.61 6.91
CA PRO A 539 -29.37 -14.03 6.56
C PRO A 539 -28.76 -14.33 5.20
N VAL A 540 -29.12 -13.54 4.17
CA VAL A 540 -28.56 -13.67 2.81
C VAL A 540 -27.03 -13.46 2.81
N THR A 541 -26.51 -12.61 3.70
CA THR A 541 -25.06 -12.41 3.87
C THR A 541 -24.38 -13.59 4.58
N TRP A 542 -25.02 -14.15 5.61
CA TRP A 542 -24.54 -15.32 6.34
C TRP A 542 -24.54 -16.57 5.46
N ASP A 543 -25.64 -16.87 4.78
CA ASP A 543 -25.79 -18.01 3.87
C ASP A 543 -24.79 -17.96 2.69
N ALA A 544 -24.46 -16.75 2.25
CA ALA A 544 -23.48 -16.52 1.18
C ALA A 544 -22.02 -16.73 1.61
N VAL A 545 -21.65 -16.27 2.81
CA VAL A 545 -20.24 -16.15 3.27
C VAL A 545 -19.84 -17.29 4.21
N GLY A 546 -20.76 -17.81 5.03
CA GLY A 546 -20.52 -18.91 5.97
C GLY A 546 -19.70 -18.56 7.21
N THR A 547 -19.35 -17.27 7.41
CA THR A 547 -18.67 -16.76 8.62
C THR A 547 -19.13 -15.33 8.92
N ASP A 548 -18.90 -14.90 10.16
CA ASP A 548 -19.11 -13.53 10.62
C ASP A 548 -17.82 -12.66 10.55
N ASP A 549 -16.74 -13.18 9.93
CA ASP A 549 -15.50 -12.46 9.59
C ASP A 549 -15.69 -11.42 8.48
N LEU A 550 -16.50 -10.41 8.75
CA LEU A 550 -16.82 -9.32 7.83
C LEU A 550 -17.12 -8.00 8.55
N LEU A 551 -17.00 -6.90 7.80
CA LEU A 551 -17.38 -5.56 8.24
C LEU A 551 -18.71 -5.18 7.57
N PHE A 552 -19.77 -5.04 8.35
CA PHE A 552 -21.15 -4.83 7.88
C PHE A 552 -21.54 -3.34 7.99
N MET A 553 -21.43 -2.61 6.88
CA MET A 553 -21.66 -1.16 6.82
C MET A 553 -23.13 -0.81 6.56
N SER A 554 -23.86 -0.44 7.61
CA SER A 554 -25.24 0.05 7.50
C SER A 554 -25.31 1.56 7.73
N GLY A 555 -25.93 2.27 6.78
CA GLY A 555 -26.28 3.69 6.90
C GLY A 555 -27.71 3.85 7.41
N GLY A 556 -28.67 3.91 6.47
CA GLY A 556 -30.09 4.10 6.81
C GLY A 556 -30.71 3.01 7.67
N GLY A 557 -30.23 1.75 7.58
CA GLY A 557 -30.70 0.65 8.44
C GLY A 557 -30.40 0.85 9.93
N ILE A 558 -29.46 1.74 10.26
CA ILE A 558 -29.17 2.21 11.63
C ILE A 558 -29.83 3.57 11.84
N MET A 559 -29.48 4.57 11.02
CA MET A 559 -29.82 5.97 11.27
C MET A 559 -31.31 6.32 11.10
N ALA A 560 -32.08 5.46 10.41
CA ALA A 560 -33.52 5.61 10.24
C ALA A 560 -34.32 4.50 10.93
N HIS A 561 -33.74 3.79 11.90
CA HIS A 561 -34.51 2.87 12.75
C HIS A 561 -35.55 3.66 13.56
N PRO A 562 -36.83 3.22 13.63
CA PRO A 562 -37.90 4.00 14.27
C PRO A 562 -37.62 4.43 15.71
N ASP A 563 -36.89 3.60 16.45
CA ASP A 563 -36.62 3.77 17.87
C ASP A 563 -35.17 4.28 18.12
N GLY A 564 -34.53 4.80 17.06
CA GLY A 564 -33.27 5.55 17.09
C GLY A 564 -32.00 4.72 16.75
N PRO A 565 -30.85 5.39 16.50
CA PRO A 565 -29.64 4.71 16.00
C PRO A 565 -29.11 3.59 16.88
N ALA A 566 -29.24 3.68 18.21
CA ALA A 566 -28.82 2.62 19.12
C ALA A 566 -29.67 1.35 18.91
N ALA A 567 -30.99 1.48 18.79
CA ALA A 567 -31.88 0.37 18.45
C ALA A 567 -31.58 -0.18 17.04
N GLY A 568 -31.21 0.70 16.10
CA GLY A 568 -30.69 0.32 14.78
C GLY A 568 -29.49 -0.63 14.85
N VAL A 569 -28.45 -0.28 15.62
CA VAL A 569 -27.28 -1.15 15.85
C VAL A 569 -27.69 -2.46 16.53
N THR A 570 -28.51 -2.39 17.58
CA THR A 570 -29.01 -3.57 18.31
C THR A 570 -29.77 -4.52 17.40
N SER A 571 -30.64 -4.02 16.52
CA SER A 571 -31.40 -4.85 15.56
C SER A 571 -30.50 -5.66 14.62
N ILE A 572 -29.35 -5.11 14.23
CA ILE A 572 -28.37 -5.78 13.37
C ILE A 572 -27.60 -6.85 14.16
N ARG A 573 -27.21 -6.58 15.41
CA ARG A 573 -26.56 -7.59 16.27
C ARG A 573 -27.50 -8.76 16.58
N GLN A 574 -28.75 -8.46 16.92
CA GLN A 574 -29.81 -9.44 17.15
C GLN A 574 -30.08 -10.34 15.93
N ALA A 575 -29.92 -9.81 14.71
CA ALA A 575 -29.98 -10.57 13.46
C ALA A 575 -28.74 -11.47 13.25
N TRP A 576 -27.53 -10.95 13.51
CA TRP A 576 -26.30 -11.74 13.44
C TRP A 576 -26.25 -12.86 14.49
N GLU A 577 -26.80 -12.63 15.67
CA GLU A 577 -27.01 -13.67 16.69
C GLU A 577 -27.97 -14.75 16.19
N ALA A 578 -29.15 -14.38 15.68
CA ALA A 578 -30.17 -15.33 15.22
C ALA A 578 -29.64 -16.29 14.15
N VAL A 579 -28.97 -15.79 13.11
CA VAL A 579 -28.45 -16.64 12.02
C VAL A 579 -27.33 -17.57 12.47
N ARG A 580 -26.52 -17.15 13.47
CA ARG A 580 -25.48 -17.98 14.10
C ARG A 580 -26.07 -19.04 15.03
N GLU A 581 -27.25 -18.78 15.59
CA GLU A 581 -28.03 -19.72 16.41
C GLU A 581 -28.89 -20.68 15.54
N GLY A 582 -28.95 -20.46 14.22
CA GLY A 582 -29.82 -21.22 13.29
C GLY A 582 -31.31 -20.85 13.38
N VAL A 583 -31.62 -19.68 13.95
CA VAL A 583 -32.98 -19.18 14.18
C VAL A 583 -33.38 -18.19 13.09
N THR A 584 -34.62 -18.27 12.59
CA THR A 584 -35.10 -17.33 11.57
C THR A 584 -35.32 -15.93 12.17
N LEU A 585 -35.19 -14.88 11.35
CA LEU A 585 -35.42 -13.51 11.85
C LEU A 585 -36.85 -13.29 12.39
N PRO A 586 -37.93 -13.81 11.78
CA PRO A 586 -39.28 -13.77 12.36
C PRO A 586 -39.38 -14.43 13.75
N ASP A 587 -38.76 -15.59 13.95
CA ASP A 587 -38.78 -16.29 15.25
C ASP A 587 -37.99 -15.51 16.31
N ALA A 588 -36.81 -15.02 15.95
CA ALA A 588 -35.98 -14.19 16.83
C ALA A 588 -36.70 -12.87 17.20
N ALA A 589 -37.39 -12.24 16.25
CA ALA A 589 -38.18 -11.03 16.45
C ALA A 589 -39.36 -11.20 17.42
N ALA A 590 -39.81 -12.43 17.73
CA ALA A 590 -40.81 -12.66 18.77
C ALA A 590 -40.31 -12.27 20.18
N THR A 591 -38.99 -12.22 20.39
CA THR A 591 -38.37 -11.86 21.68
C THR A 591 -37.38 -10.69 21.60
N ARG A 592 -36.96 -10.28 20.39
CA ARG A 592 -35.98 -9.23 20.13
C ARG A 592 -36.66 -7.99 19.55
N PRO A 593 -37.03 -6.97 20.36
CA PRO A 593 -37.95 -5.91 19.94
C PRO A 593 -37.34 -4.98 18.90
N GLU A 594 -36.04 -4.66 18.97
CA GLU A 594 -35.38 -3.79 17.99
C GLU A 594 -35.30 -4.46 16.60
N LEU A 595 -34.99 -5.76 16.56
CA LEU A 595 -35.07 -6.60 15.36
C LEU A 595 -36.49 -6.60 14.78
N LYS A 596 -37.52 -6.83 15.62
CA LYS A 596 -38.92 -6.78 15.19
C LYS A 596 -39.26 -5.43 14.54
N ARG A 597 -38.91 -4.32 15.20
CA ARG A 597 -39.19 -2.96 14.74
C ARG A 597 -38.46 -2.62 13.44
N ALA A 598 -37.24 -3.13 13.28
CA ALA A 598 -36.50 -3.03 12.02
C ALA A 598 -37.20 -3.81 10.88
N LEU A 599 -37.64 -5.05 11.13
CA LEU A 599 -38.36 -5.87 10.15
C LEU A 599 -39.71 -5.25 9.76
N GLU A 600 -40.49 -4.77 10.73
CA GLU A 600 -41.76 -4.07 10.49
C GLU A 600 -41.56 -2.82 9.61
N PHE A 601 -40.53 -2.02 9.88
CA PHE A 601 -40.33 -0.73 9.22
C PHE A 601 -39.65 -0.85 7.83
N PHE A 602 -38.57 -1.62 7.72
CA PHE A 602 -37.82 -1.76 6.46
C PHE A 602 -38.31 -2.92 5.58
N GLY A 603 -39.02 -3.89 6.16
CA GLY A 603 -39.58 -5.03 5.44
C GLY A 603 -40.92 -4.75 4.75
N ALA A 604 -41.73 -3.81 5.24
CA ALA A 604 -43.05 -3.49 4.69
C ALA A 604 -43.05 -2.85 3.27
N GLY A 605 -41.89 -2.74 2.62
CA GLY A 605 -41.72 -2.26 1.25
C GLY A 605 -40.84 -3.16 0.38
N LYS A 606 -40.71 -4.45 0.72
CA LYS A 606 -39.98 -5.48 -0.03
C LYS A 606 -40.80 -6.76 -0.15
#